data_AF-A0A811MRZ3-F1
#
_entry.id   AF-A0A811MRZ3-F1
#
_cell.length_a   1.000
_cell.length_b   1.000
_cell.length_c   1.000
_cell.angle_alpha   90.00
_cell.angle_beta   90.00
_cell.angle_gamma   90.00
#
_symmetry.space_group_name_H-M   'P 1'
#
loop_
_entity.id
_entity.type
_entity.pdbx_description
1 polymer ?
#
loop_
_entity_poly.entity_id
_entity_poly.type
_entity_poly.pdbx_seq_one_letter_code
_entity_poly.pdbx_strand_id
1 'polypeptide(L)'
;MKSWVYVQVALVKIGTWGSGDHGSAYDITVAPQRLESISLRYGKIIDSISFSYRDREGKLHTAGPWGGTGGVCDEVITLGPHEYVTEVVVGMFARADQYLDAIGFYVLPF
;
A
#
# COMPACT_ATOMS: atom_id res chain seq x y z
N MET A 1 23.05 12.85 33.13
CA MET A 1 21.87 13.12 32.27
C MET A 1 21.98 12.22 31.05
N LYS A 2 20.97 11.39 30.76
CA LYS A 2 20.91 10.64 29.50
C LYS A 2 20.20 11.54 28.49
N SER A 3 20.94 12.09 27.53
CA SER A 3 20.36 12.80 26.40
C SER A 3 19.90 11.77 25.36
N TRP A 4 18.59 11.72 25.12
CA TRP A 4 18.05 10.99 23.99
C TRP A 4 18.28 11.85 22.74
N VAL A 5 19.11 11.36 21.82
CA VAL A 5 19.16 11.88 20.45
C VAL A 5 17.98 11.23 19.73
N TYR A 6 16.97 12.03 19.37
CA TYR A 6 15.96 11.58 18.43
C TYR A 6 16.67 11.37 17.09
N VAL A 7 16.98 10.11 16.76
CA VAL A 7 17.42 9.78 15.41
C VAL A 7 16.22 10.01 14.51
N GLN A 8 16.33 11.01 13.63
CA GLN A 8 15.39 11.20 12.55
C GLN A 8 15.46 9.94 11.67
N VAL A 9 14.51 9.02 11.83
CA VAL A 9 14.41 7.84 10.99
C VAL A 9 14.17 8.36 9.56
N ALA A 10 15.16 8.21 8.70
CA ALA A 10 15.01 8.50 7.28
C ALA A 10 14.03 7.47 6.70
N LEU A 11 13.00 7.94 5.99
CA LEU A 11 12.14 7.03 5.26
C LEU A 11 12.96 6.34 4.18
N VAL A 12 12.85 5.01 4.11
CA VAL A 12 13.37 4.23 3.00
C VAL A 12 12.22 4.02 2.01
N LYS A 13 12.40 4.48 0.78
CA LYS A 13 11.48 4.21 -0.34
C LYS A 13 11.99 2.99 -1.10
N ILE A 14 11.17 1.94 -1.18
CA ILE A 14 11.50 0.66 -1.83
C ILE A 14 10.46 0.40 -2.92
N GLY A 15 10.89 -0.05 -4.10
CA GLY A 15 10.04 -0.31 -5.28
C GLY A 15 10.42 0.53 -6.50
N THR A 16 9.58 0.65 -7.54
CA THR A 16 8.27 -0.01 -7.73
C THR A 16 8.41 -1.47 -8.17
N TRP A 17 7.33 -2.24 -8.05
CA TRP A 17 7.26 -3.62 -8.56
C TRP A 17 6.01 -3.76 -9.45
N GLY A 18 6.18 -4.25 -10.68
CA GLY A 18 5.11 -4.33 -11.67
C GLY A 18 5.66 -4.62 -13.07
N SER A 19 4.76 -4.77 -14.07
CA SER A 19 5.14 -5.27 -15.41
C SER A 19 5.69 -4.23 -16.41
N GLY A 20 5.97 -2.98 -16.00
CA GLY A 20 6.66 -2.00 -16.86
C GLY A 20 6.21 -0.54 -16.69
N ASP A 21 6.62 0.31 -17.65
CA ASP A 21 6.48 1.77 -17.65
C ASP A 21 5.10 2.30 -18.15
N HIS A 22 4.06 1.47 -18.10
CA HIS A 22 2.72 1.87 -18.54
C HIS A 22 1.95 2.58 -17.43
N GLY A 23 1.31 3.71 -17.75
CA GLY A 23 0.48 4.50 -16.83
C GLY A 23 1.17 5.78 -16.34
N SER A 24 0.61 6.40 -15.29
CA SER A 24 1.15 7.61 -14.67
C SER A 24 1.83 7.28 -13.33
N ALA A 25 2.97 7.89 -13.07
CA ALA A 25 3.62 7.80 -11.77
C ALA A 25 2.85 8.65 -10.75
N TYR A 26 2.55 8.05 -9.60
CA TYR A 26 1.93 8.75 -8.47
C TYR A 26 2.81 8.62 -7.24
N ASP A 27 2.87 9.70 -6.46
CA ASP A 27 3.62 9.75 -5.22
C ASP A 27 2.98 10.75 -4.25
N ILE A 28 3.32 10.61 -2.97
CA ILE A 28 2.95 11.58 -1.94
C ILE A 28 4.00 12.69 -1.85
N THR A 29 3.57 13.90 -1.55
CA THR A 29 4.46 15.07 -1.40
C THR A 29 4.79 15.39 0.05
N VAL A 30 4.09 14.78 1.01
CA VAL A 30 4.30 14.95 2.45
C VAL A 30 4.77 13.62 3.04
N ALA A 31 5.83 13.67 3.85
CA ALA A 31 6.40 12.47 4.46
C ALA A 31 5.43 11.85 5.48
N PRO A 32 5.09 10.55 5.37
CA PRO A 32 4.19 9.89 6.30
C PRO A 32 4.94 9.50 7.59
N GLN A 33 4.23 9.57 8.72
CA GLN A 33 4.69 9.04 10.00
C GLN A 33 3.91 7.78 10.40
N ARG A 34 2.60 7.74 10.15
CA ARG A 34 1.75 6.61 10.51
C ARG A 34 0.67 6.37 9.46
N LEU A 35 0.54 5.14 8.98
CA LEU A 35 -0.58 4.73 8.14
C LEU A 35 -1.85 4.58 8.99
N GLU A 36 -2.98 5.08 8.49
CA GLU A 36 -4.27 5.04 9.18
C GLU A 36 -5.24 4.07 8.47
N SER A 37 -5.29 4.13 7.14
CA SER A 37 -6.14 3.23 6.35
C SER A 37 -5.57 2.94 4.97
N ILE A 38 -6.00 1.81 4.41
CA ILE A 38 -5.85 1.45 3.00
C ILE A 38 -7.25 1.18 2.46
N SER A 39 -7.55 1.72 1.28
CA SER A 39 -8.80 1.48 0.58
C SER A 39 -8.50 0.93 -0.81
N LEU A 40 -9.19 -0.14 -1.18
CA LEU A 40 -9.02 -0.84 -2.44
C LEU A 40 -10.34 -0.89 -3.18
N ARG A 41 -10.29 -0.65 -4.49
CA ARG A 41 -11.36 -0.98 -5.42
C ARG A 41 -10.90 -2.10 -6.33
N TYR A 42 -11.69 -3.16 -6.47
CA TYR A 42 -11.26 -4.35 -7.20
C TYR A 42 -12.42 -5.11 -7.84
N GLY A 43 -12.05 -5.95 -8.81
CA GLY A 43 -12.87 -7.01 -9.38
C GLY A 43 -12.03 -8.29 -9.49
N LYS A 44 -11.65 -8.66 -10.72
CA LYS A 44 -10.67 -9.74 -10.95
C LYS A 44 -9.24 -9.33 -10.57
N ILE A 45 -8.95 -8.04 -10.59
CA ILE A 45 -7.68 -7.42 -10.22
C ILE A 45 -7.98 -6.18 -9.36
N ILE A 46 -6.94 -5.60 -8.74
CA ILE A 46 -7.05 -4.27 -8.12
C ILE A 46 -7.17 -3.23 -9.23
N ASP A 47 -8.24 -2.44 -9.20
CA ASP A 47 -8.51 -1.37 -10.14
C ASP A 47 -7.97 -0.03 -9.63
N SER A 48 -8.11 0.26 -8.33
CA SER A 48 -7.48 1.42 -7.71
C SER A 48 -7.18 1.23 -6.22
N ILE A 49 -6.23 2.03 -5.74
CA ILE A 49 -5.81 2.09 -4.34
C ILE A 49 -5.79 3.54 -3.85
N SER A 50 -6.28 3.77 -2.65
CA SER A 50 -6.04 4.98 -1.86
C SER A 50 -5.63 4.61 -0.44
N PHE A 51 -5.06 5.56 0.28
CA PHE A 51 -4.70 5.36 1.68
C PHE A 51 -4.68 6.69 2.42
N SER A 52 -4.84 6.61 3.74
CA SER A 52 -4.68 7.76 4.62
C SER A 52 -3.56 7.55 5.61
N TYR A 53 -2.89 8.64 5.98
CA TYR A 53 -1.75 8.62 6.89
C TYR A 53 -1.65 9.94 7.67
N ARG A 54 -1.00 9.89 8.83
CA ARG A 54 -0.58 11.08 9.56
C ARG A 54 0.86 11.43 9.25
N ASP A 55 1.15 12.71 9.07
CA ASP A 55 2.51 13.22 9.00
C ASP A 55 3.12 13.40 10.41
N ARG A 56 4.34 13.95 10.47
CA ARG A 56 5.05 14.20 11.74
C ARG A 56 4.38 15.21 12.67
N GLU A 57 3.50 16.07 12.14
CA GLU A 57 2.72 17.03 12.91
C GLU A 57 1.39 16.41 13.38
N GLY A 58 1.13 15.14 13.03
CA GLY A 58 -0.10 14.44 13.33
C GLY A 58 -1.26 14.81 12.39
N LYS A 59 -1.01 15.60 11.34
CA LYS A 59 -2.05 16.00 10.37
C LYS A 59 -2.38 14.83 9.46
N LEU A 60 -3.69 14.59 9.28
CA LEU A 60 -4.20 13.55 8.40
C LEU A 60 -4.09 13.99 6.93
N HIS A 61 -3.57 13.09 6.09
CA HIS A 61 -3.48 13.21 4.64
C HIS A 61 -4.14 12.00 3.98
N THR A 62 -4.71 12.22 2.80
CA THR A 62 -5.28 11.15 1.96
C THR A 62 -4.59 11.19 0.60
N ALA A 63 -4.13 10.03 0.13
CA ALA A 63 -3.52 9.84 -1.18
C ALA A 63 -4.40 8.94 -2.04
N GLY A 64 -4.51 9.23 -3.34
CA GLY A 64 -5.34 8.50 -4.28
C GLY A 64 -6.82 8.96 -4.32
N PRO A 65 -7.70 8.15 -4.93
CA PRO A 65 -7.43 6.84 -5.53
C PRO A 65 -6.53 6.95 -6.76
N TRP A 66 -5.54 6.07 -6.87
CA TRP A 66 -4.69 5.91 -8.04
C TRP A 66 -5.07 4.62 -8.75
N GLY A 67 -5.33 4.72 -10.05
CA GLY A 67 -5.84 3.63 -10.87
C GLY A 67 -7.13 4.01 -11.61
N GLY A 68 -7.90 3.00 -12.00
CA GLY A 68 -9.15 3.15 -12.76
C GLY A 68 -10.40 3.13 -11.90
N THR A 69 -11.56 3.33 -12.55
CA THR A 69 -12.90 3.28 -11.96
C THR A 69 -13.60 1.93 -12.16
N GLY A 70 -12.88 0.92 -12.67
CA GLY A 70 -13.37 -0.46 -12.81
C GLY A 70 -13.60 -1.13 -11.45
N GLY A 71 -13.76 -2.45 -11.44
CA GLY A 71 -14.09 -3.19 -10.22
C GLY A 71 -15.51 -2.90 -9.71
N VAL A 72 -16.03 -3.79 -8.87
CA VAL A 72 -17.36 -3.69 -8.26
C VAL A 72 -17.35 -3.89 -6.75
N CYS A 73 -16.19 -4.29 -6.21
CA CYS A 73 -15.97 -4.50 -4.79
C CYS A 73 -15.09 -3.37 -4.26
N ASP A 74 -15.39 -2.95 -3.03
CA ASP A 74 -14.62 -1.97 -2.28
C ASP A 74 -14.25 -2.59 -0.92
N GLU A 75 -12.99 -2.45 -0.51
CA GLU A 75 -12.49 -2.93 0.78
C GLU A 75 -11.78 -1.78 1.50
N VAL A 76 -11.99 -1.66 2.81
CA VAL A 76 -11.32 -0.66 3.65
C VAL A 76 -10.70 -1.32 4.86
N ILE A 77 -9.38 -1.25 4.95
CA ILE A 77 -8.61 -1.68 6.11
C ILE A 77 -8.30 -0.43 6.93
N THR A 78 -8.74 -0.41 8.19
CA THR A 78 -8.47 0.67 9.14
C THR A 78 -7.60 0.15 10.27
N LEU A 79 -6.48 0.82 10.54
CA LEU A 79 -5.52 0.41 11.56
C LEU A 79 -5.87 1.04 12.90
N GLY A 80 -6.09 0.21 13.92
CA GLY A 80 -6.26 0.67 15.30
C GLY A 80 -5.01 1.38 15.84
N PRO A 81 -5.10 2.16 16.94
CA PRO A 81 -4.04 3.08 17.38
C PRO A 81 -2.64 2.46 17.56
N HIS A 82 -2.56 1.17 17.85
CA HIS A 82 -1.32 0.42 18.06
C HIS A 82 -1.07 -0.64 16.99
N GLU A 83 -1.88 -0.65 15.92
CA GLU A 83 -1.68 -1.52 14.76
C GLU A 83 -0.80 -0.81 13.74
N TYR A 84 0.11 -1.58 13.18
CA TYR A 84 1.05 -1.16 12.15
C TYR A 84 1.21 -2.30 11.15
N VAL A 85 1.41 -1.94 9.89
CA VAL A 85 1.74 -2.91 8.86
C VAL A 85 3.16 -3.39 9.11
N THR A 86 3.30 -4.65 9.49
CA THR A 86 4.59 -5.31 9.67
C THR A 86 5.13 -5.86 8.35
N GLU A 87 4.23 -6.22 7.44
CA GLU A 87 4.56 -6.91 6.21
C GLU A 87 3.70 -6.38 5.06
N VAL A 88 4.37 -5.99 3.98
CA VAL A 88 3.73 -5.79 2.68
C VAL A 88 4.30 -6.86 1.77
N VAL A 89 3.48 -7.83 1.40
CA VAL A 89 3.88 -8.89 0.47
C VAL A 89 3.78 -8.34 -0.94
N VAL A 90 4.92 -8.02 -1.55
CA VAL A 90 4.97 -7.52 -2.93
C VAL A 90 5.39 -8.64 -3.88
N GLY A 91 4.41 -9.27 -4.56
CA GLY A 91 4.63 -9.92 -5.86
C GLY A 91 3.83 -11.20 -6.15
N MET A 92 2.98 -11.15 -7.19
CA MET A 92 2.54 -12.26 -8.05
C MET A 92 2.23 -11.73 -9.47
N PHE A 93 2.64 -12.45 -10.52
CA PHE A 93 2.28 -12.19 -11.94
C PHE A 93 1.74 -13.47 -12.58
N ALA A 94 0.68 -13.36 -13.38
CA ALA A 94 0.17 -14.47 -14.21
C ALA A 94 -0.43 -13.90 -15.52
N ARG A 95 -0.34 -14.67 -16.61
CA ARG A 95 -1.03 -14.40 -17.87
C ARG A 95 -1.79 -15.66 -18.26
N ALA A 96 -3.07 -15.53 -18.60
CA ALA A 96 -3.87 -16.63 -19.10
C ALA A 96 -4.68 -16.16 -20.30
N ASP A 97 -4.63 -16.93 -21.39
CA ASP A 97 -5.71 -16.96 -22.39
C ASP A 97 -6.71 -18.06 -21.96
N GLN A 98 -7.43 -18.72 -22.87
CA GLN A 98 -8.64 -19.53 -22.58
C GLN A 98 -8.66 -20.52 -21.38
N TYR A 99 -7.54 -20.94 -20.78
CA TYR A 99 -7.54 -21.61 -19.45
C TYR A 99 -6.29 -21.31 -18.62
N LEU A 100 -6.47 -20.59 -17.50
CA LEU A 100 -5.71 -20.80 -16.25
C LEU A 100 -6.65 -20.49 -15.09
N ASP A 101 -7.14 -21.56 -14.46
CA ASP A 101 -8.26 -21.53 -13.51
C ASP A 101 -7.88 -21.07 -12.08
N ALA A 102 -6.60 -21.11 -11.68
CA ALA A 102 -6.14 -20.64 -10.36
C ALA A 102 -4.61 -20.62 -10.24
N ILE A 103 -4.08 -19.89 -9.24
CA ILE A 103 -2.83 -20.27 -8.54
C ILE A 103 -2.82 -19.69 -7.11
N GLY A 104 -2.19 -20.38 -6.15
CA GLY A 104 -2.18 -20.01 -4.72
C GLY A 104 -0.80 -20.07 -4.06
N PHE A 105 -0.69 -19.59 -2.82
CA PHE A 105 0.49 -19.73 -1.95
C PHE A 105 0.10 -19.80 -0.45
N TYR A 106 0.89 -20.54 0.32
CA TYR A 106 0.96 -20.50 1.79
C TYR A 106 2.39 -20.14 2.18
N VAL A 107 2.63 -19.31 3.19
CA VAL A 107 3.76 -19.51 4.12
C VAL A 107 3.55 -18.79 5.47
N LEU A 108 4.01 -19.43 6.55
CA LEU A 108 4.10 -18.98 7.97
C LEU A 108 5.59 -18.81 8.35
N PRO A 109 5.96 -18.43 9.59
CA PRO A 109 5.86 -17.12 10.25
C PRO A 109 7.25 -16.57 10.65
N PHE A 110 7.31 -15.33 11.11
CA PHE A 110 8.27 -14.91 12.14
C PHE A 110 7.50 -14.33 13.33
#